data_AF-A0A212FN47-F1
#
_entry.id   AF-A0A212FN47-F1
#
_cell.length_a   1.000
_cell.length_b   1.000
_cell.length_c   1.000
_cell.angle_alpha   90.00
_cell.angle_beta   90.00
_cell.angle_gamma   90.00
#
_symmetry.space_group_name_H-M   'P 1'
#
loop_
_entity.id
_entity.type
_entity.pdbx_description
1 polymer ?
#
loop_
_entity_poly.entity_id
_entity_poly.type
_entity_poly.pdbx_seq_one_letter_code
_entity_poly.pdbx_strand_id
1 'polypeptide(L)' 'MIQFQPASARGTGIKVVSRWTQIPKKKPVVVQRYVSKPYLINGSKFDLRLYVLVTSVHPLRIYLYKDGLARFASEEI' A
#
# COMPACT_ATOMS: atom_id res chain seq x y z
N MET A 1 11.29 6.66 -3.90
CA MET A 1 9.90 6.63 -4.40
C MET A 1 9.50 5.19 -4.64
N ILE A 2 8.21 4.89 -4.71
CA ILE A 2 7.71 3.57 -5.09
C ILE A 2 6.82 3.73 -6.32
N GLN A 3 7.01 2.87 -7.31
CA GLN A 3 6.16 2.81 -8.50
C GLN A 3 5.28 1.55 -8.44
N PHE A 4 4.07 1.66 -8.94
CA PHE A 4 3.14 0.54 -9.10
C PHE A 4 2.34 0.67 -10.40
N GLN A 5 1.92 -0.47 -10.94
CA GLN A 5 1.05 -0.52 -12.11
C GLN A 5 -0.39 -0.18 -11.70
N PRO A 6 -1.14 0.60 -12.51
CA PRO A 6 -2.55 0.86 -12.26
C PRO A 6 -3.34 -0.46 -12.24
N ALA A 7 -4.37 -0.52 -11.39
CA ALA A 7 -5.25 -1.68 -11.27
C ALA A 7 -4.52 -3.03 -11.01
N SER A 8 -3.34 -2.98 -10.39
CA SER A 8 -2.59 -4.18 -9.99
C SER A 8 -2.82 -4.57 -8.53
N ALA A 9 -2.57 -5.83 -8.20
CA ALA A 9 -2.78 -6.40 -6.86
C ALA A 9 -1.60 -7.31 -6.46
N ARG A 10 -1.59 -7.72 -5.18
CA ARG A 10 -0.62 -8.69 -4.61
C ARG A 10 0.86 -8.27 -4.68
N GLY A 11 1.13 -6.98 -4.83
CA GLY A 11 2.50 -6.47 -4.93
C GLY A 11 3.15 -6.66 -6.30
N THR A 12 2.41 -7.11 -7.31
CA THR A 12 2.94 -7.33 -8.66
C THR A 12 3.41 -6.03 -9.30
N GLY A 13 4.66 -6.02 -9.78
CA GLY A 13 5.22 -4.88 -10.51
C GLY A 13 5.58 -3.67 -9.64
N ILE A 14 5.52 -3.80 -8.30
CA ILE A 14 5.97 -2.76 -7.38
C ILE A 14 7.50 -2.70 -7.40
N LYS A 15 8.05 -1.49 -7.58
CA LYS A 15 9.50 -1.27 -7.50
C LYS A 15 9.81 -0.01 -6.70
N VAL A 16 10.84 -0.08 -5.86
CA VAL A 16 11.41 1.11 -5.23
C VAL A 16 12.37 1.76 -6.23
N VAL A 17 12.15 3.04 -6.52
CA VAL A 17 12.94 3.82 -7.47
C VAL A 17 13.50 5.06 -6.78
N SER A 18 14.79 5.33 -7.02
CA SER A 18 15.50 6.50 -6.48
C SER A 18 15.55 7.66 -7.47
N ARG A 19 15.53 7.37 -8.78
CA ARG A 19 15.69 8.36 -9.85
C ARG A 19 14.53 8.32 -10.83
N TRP A 20 14.15 9.48 -11.36
CA TRP A 20 13.08 9.60 -12.36
C TRP A 20 13.38 8.86 -13.67
N THR A 21 14.65 8.70 -14.00
CA THR A 21 15.10 7.97 -15.19
C THR A 21 14.75 6.48 -15.16
N GLN A 22 14.48 5.91 -13.98
CA GLN A 22 14.12 4.50 -13.81
C GLN A 22 12.62 4.23 -14.08
N ILE A 23 11.81 5.29 -14.24
CA ILE A 23 10.37 5.18 -14.45
C ILE A 23 10.09 4.96 -15.94
N PRO A 24 9.33 3.91 -16.31
CA PRO A 24 9.02 3.64 -17.70
C PRO A 24 8.12 4.73 -18.30
N LYS A 25 8.57 5.35 -19.40
CA LYS A 25 7.83 6.43 -20.09
C LYS A 25 6.67 5.93 -20.96
N LYS A 26 6.71 4.66 -21.38
CA LYS A 26 5.77 4.06 -22.34
C LYS A 26 4.63 3.26 -21.70
N LYS A 27 4.58 3.18 -20.36
CA LYS A 27 3.55 2.44 -19.63
C LYS A 27 2.94 3.33 -18.55
N PRO A 28 1.61 3.31 -18.36
CA PRO A 28 0.99 4.05 -17.28
C PRO A 28 1.45 3.46 -15.95
N VAL A 29 1.94 4.31 -15.05
CA VAL A 29 2.37 3.96 -13.70
C VAL A 29 1.95 5.04 -12.74
N VAL A 30 1.72 4.65 -11.49
CA VAL A 30 1.55 5.61 -10.40
C VAL A 30 2.83 5.61 -9.59
N VAL A 31 3.31 6.81 -9.27
CA VAL A 31 4.52 7.02 -8.47
C VAL A 31 4.10 7.68 -7.17
N GLN A 32 4.52 7.09 -6.06
CA GLN A 32 4.24 7.59 -4.73
C GLN A 32 5.53 7.80 -3.95
N ARG A 33 5.53 8.78 -3.04
CA ARG A 33 6.61 8.94 -2.06
C ARG A 33 6.72 7.67 -1.22
N TYR A 34 7.92 7.09 -1.18
CA TYR A 34 8.20 5.95 -0.31
C TYR A 34 8.42 6.45 1.11
N VAL A 35 7.76 5.85 2.10
CA VAL A 35 7.98 6.14 3.52
C VAL A 35 9.23 5.38 3.96
N SER A 36 10.34 6.11 4.13
CA SER A 36 11.65 5.53 4.44
C SER A 36 11.82 5.13 5.91
N LYS A 37 11.07 5.75 6.82
CA LYS A 37 11.09 5.47 8.26
C LYS A 37 9.69 5.04 8.72
N PRO A 38 9.23 3.82 8.38
CA PRO A 38 7.95 3.31 8.87
C PRO A 38 8.03 3.06 10.37
N TYR A 39 6.88 3.09 11.05
CA TYR A 39 6.81 2.58 12.42
C TYR A 39 7.05 1.07 12.40
N LEU A 40 7.91 0.60 13.30
CA LEU A 40 8.32 -0.80 13.39
C LEU A 40 7.77 -1.40 14.67
N ILE A 41 7.34 -2.66 14.59
CA ILE A 41 7.04 -3.47 15.77
C ILE A 41 8.07 -4.59 15.75
N ASN A 42 8.90 -4.65 16.81
CA ASN A 42 9.99 -5.62 16.94
C ASN A 42 10.92 -5.65 15.71
N GLY A 43 11.34 -4.49 15.19
CA GLY A 43 12.22 -4.40 14.02
C GLY A 43 11.56 -4.72 12.67
N SER A 44 10.34 -5.25 12.66
CA SER A 44 9.60 -5.59 11.44
C SER A 44 8.69 -4.45 10.97
N LYS A 45 8.74 -4.15 9.67
CA LYS A 45 7.73 -3.30 9.01
C LYS A 45 6.42 -4.05 8.89
N PHE A 46 5.31 -3.35 9.08
CA PHE A 46 3.99 -3.93 8.90
C PHE A 46 3.03 -2.98 8.19
N ASP A 47 1.94 -3.52 7.67
CA ASP A 47 0.78 -2.77 7.21
C ASP A 47 -0.51 -3.26 7.88
N LEU A 48 -1.51 -2.39 7.97
CA LEU A 48 -2.80 -2.70 8.58
C LEU A 48 -3.86 -2.91 7.50
N ARG A 49 -4.51 -4.07 7.52
CA ARG A 49 -5.73 -4.34 6.76
C ARG A 49 -6.93 -4.09 7.65
N LEU A 50 -7.63 -3.00 7.38
CA LEU A 50 -8.93 -2.67 7.98
C LEU A 50 -10.05 -3.14 7.05
N TYR A 51 -11.15 -3.63 7.63
CA TYR A 51 -12.32 -4.06 6.88
C TYR A 51 -13.44 -3.02 7.02
N VAL A 52 -13.95 -2.57 5.88
CA VAL A 52 -14.98 -1.53 5.80
C VAL A 52 -16.17 -2.07 5.02
N LEU A 53 -17.38 -1.95 5.57
CA LEU A 53 -18.65 -2.30 4.93
C LEU A 53 -19.39 -1.02 4.54
N VAL A 54 -19.71 -0.89 3.26
CA VAL A 54 -20.55 0.18 2.73
C VAL A 54 -21.92 -0.41 2.42
N THR A 55 -22.97 0.01 3.14
CA THR A 55 -24.33 -0.54 2.95
C THR A 55 -25.23 0.36 2.12
N SER A 56 -24.94 1.65 2.07
CA SER A 56 -25.67 2.61 1.24
C SER A 56 -24.77 3.77 0.86
N VAL A 57 -24.97 4.29 -0.34
CA VAL A 57 -24.24 5.45 -0.88
C VAL A 57 -25.08 6.73 -0.82
N HIS A 58 -26.41 6.58 -0.73
CA HIS A 58 -27.35 7.69 -0.59
C HIS A 58 -28.61 7.22 0.18
N PRO A 59 -28.70 7.48 1.50
CA PRO A 59 -27.72 8.17 2.34
C PRO A 59 -26.45 7.34 2.54
N LEU A 60 -25.29 7.99 2.66
CA LEU A 60 -24.03 7.30 2.87
C LEU A 60 -24.01 6.58 4.23
N ARG A 61 -23.81 5.26 4.23
CA ARG A 61 -23.67 4.41 5.42
C ARG A 61 -22.45 3.51 5.30
N ILE A 62 -21.48 3.72 6.20
CA ILE A 62 -20.19 3.05 6.22
C ILE A 62 -19.94 2.52 7.64
N TYR A 63 -19.47 1.29 7.76
CA TYR A 63 -19.15 0.63 9.02
C TYR A 63 -17.71 0.12 8.98
N LEU A 64 -16.95 0.39 10.04
CA LEU A 64 -15.61 -0.16 10.25
C LEU A 64 -15.73 -1.41 11.13
N TYR A 65 -15.18 -2.53 10.67
CA TYR A 65 -15.13 -3.74 11.49
C TYR A 65 -14.14 -3.54 12.66
N LYS A 66 -14.47 -4.09 13.83
CA LYS A 66 -13.66 -3.89 15.06
C LYS A 66 -12.27 -4.52 14.94
N ASP A 67 -12.17 -5.64 14.26
CA ASP A 67 -10.91 -6.36 14.08
C ASP A 67 -10.31 -6.09 12.69
N GLY A 68 -9.01 -6.26 12.60
CA GLY A 68 -8.24 -6.14 11.36
C GLY A 68 -7.03 -7.05 11.39
N LEU A 69 -6.20 -7.01 10.34
CA LEU A 69 -4.98 -7.80 10.26
C LEU A 69 -3.77 -6.88 10.21
N ALA A 70 -2.79 -7.12 11.09
CA ALA A 70 -1.45 -6.60 10.93
C ALA A 70 -0.63 -7.59 10.08
N ARG A 71 -0.15 -7.15 8.92
CA ARG A 71 0.66 -7.95 8.02
C ARG A 71 2.11 -7.51 8.13
N PHE A 72 2.94 -8.38 8.68
CA PHE A 72 4.36 -8.13 8.86
C PHE A 72 5.14 -8.49 7.59
N ALA A 73 6.21 -7.75 7.34
CA ALA A 73 7.22 -8.13 6.36
C ALA A 73 7.93 -9.41 6.85
N SER A 74 8.33 -10.27 5.91
CA SER A 74 9.04 -11.51 6.23
C SER A 74 10.48 -11.28 6.70
N GLU A 75 11.03 -10.10 6.46
CA GLU A 75 12.40 -9.70 6.84
C GLU A 75 12.34 -8.49 7.77
N GLU A 76 13.17 -8.54 8.82
CA GLU A 76 13.43 -7.41 9.72
C GLU A 76 14.31 -6.35 9.02
N ILE A 77 14.13 -5.08 9.40
CA ILE A 77 14.89 -3.93 8.85
C ILE A 77 16.13 -3.66 9.68
#